data_AF-A0A1Q9GFC3-F1
#
_entry.id   AF-A0A1Q9GFC3-F1
#
_cell.length_a   1.000
_cell.length_b   1.000
_cell.length_c   1.000
_cell.angle_alpha   90.00
_cell.angle_beta   90.00
_cell.angle_gamma   90.00
#
_symmetry.space_group_name_H-M   'P 1'
#
loop_
_entity.id
_entity.type
_entity.pdbx_description
1 polymer ?
#
loop_
_entity_poly.entity_id
_entity_poly.type
_entity_poly.pdbx_seq_one_letter_code
_entity_poly.pdbx_strand_id
1 'polypeptide(L)'
;MNLSNESILITSAEVSLVDTNGKLKREGQRGAALSFLPQDNEPVLIAPGKKETISIRIGFQLEGLIPILDDMKLEQQPYFPPADEQGDVRRVHASMLVHYMNTYIKETYGSDASIEVKLYSGVKTKIHSRVFRLAEGGDLFDHSGNIDWSAFLGELAHIKQTWRKN
;
A
#
# COMPACT_ATOMS: atom_id res chain seq x y z
N MET A 1 11.89 -9.11 9.08
CA MET A 1 13.09 -9.46 9.85
C MET A 1 13.14 -10.97 9.95
N ASN A 2 14.29 -11.58 9.70
CA ASN A 2 14.46 -13.02 9.88
C ASN A 2 14.90 -13.30 11.32
N LEU A 3 14.00 -13.88 12.11
CA LEU A 3 14.24 -14.28 13.51
C LEU A 3 14.68 -15.75 13.64
N SER A 4 14.80 -16.47 12.53
CA SER A 4 15.25 -17.86 12.51
C SER A 4 16.77 -17.96 12.40
N ASN A 5 17.28 -19.18 12.59
CA ASN A 5 18.71 -19.48 12.49
C ASN A 5 19.16 -19.82 11.05
N GLU A 6 18.23 -19.83 10.08
CA GLU A 6 18.50 -20.16 8.69
C GLU A 6 18.17 -18.97 7.78
N SER A 7 18.82 -18.88 6.62
CA SER A 7 18.51 -17.84 5.65
C SER A 7 17.15 -18.08 4.99
N ILE A 8 16.37 -17.02 4.82
CA ILE A 8 15.08 -17.07 4.11
C ILE A 8 15.28 -16.46 2.73
N LEU A 9 14.97 -17.21 1.67
CA LEU A 9 14.99 -16.73 0.29
C LEU A 9 13.57 -16.42 -0.18
N ILE A 10 13.24 -15.15 -0.39
CA ILE A 10 11.96 -14.73 -0.98
C ILE A 10 12.10 -14.77 -2.50
N THR A 11 11.27 -15.55 -3.18
CA THR A 11 11.35 -15.74 -4.63
C THR A 11 10.18 -15.13 -5.38
N SER A 12 9.02 -15.01 -4.75
CA SER A 12 7.84 -14.37 -5.35
C SER A 12 6.88 -13.81 -4.32
N ALA A 13 5.97 -12.98 -4.80
CA ALA A 13 4.88 -12.42 -4.02
C ALA A 13 3.56 -12.50 -4.79
N GLU A 14 2.47 -12.75 -4.09
CA GLU A 14 1.12 -12.68 -4.63
C GLU A 14 0.35 -11.62 -3.86
N VAL A 15 -0.46 -10.86 -4.58
CA VAL A 15 -1.37 -9.90 -3.98
C VAL A 15 -2.78 -10.18 -4.49
N SER A 16 -3.68 -10.49 -3.57
CA SER A 16 -5.08 -10.77 -3.87
C SER A 16 -5.99 -9.75 -3.20
N LEU A 17 -7.11 -9.48 -3.86
CA LEU A 17 -8.23 -8.77 -3.25
C LEU A 17 -9.11 -9.78 -2.53
N VAL A 18 -9.54 -9.46 -1.32
CA VAL A 18 -10.34 -10.33 -0.46
C VAL A 18 -11.56 -9.56 0.03
N ASP A 19 -12.69 -10.25 0.10
CA ASP A 19 -13.98 -9.74 0.62
C ASP A 19 -14.44 -8.41 0.00
N THR A 20 -14.25 -8.26 -1.31
CA THR A 20 -14.67 -7.06 -2.04
C THR A 20 -16.06 -7.21 -2.65
N ASN A 21 -16.80 -6.11 -2.73
CA ASN A 21 -18.12 -6.07 -3.37
C ASN A 21 -18.10 -5.86 -4.89
N GLY A 22 -16.95 -6.12 -5.56
CA GLY A 22 -16.77 -5.97 -7.00
C GLY A 22 -16.40 -4.56 -7.50
N LYS A 23 -16.43 -3.52 -6.64
CA LYS A 23 -15.97 -2.16 -6.97
C LYS A 23 -14.45 -1.96 -6.85
N LEU A 24 -13.74 -2.97 -6.36
CA LEU A 24 -12.30 -3.01 -6.28
C LEU A 24 -11.76 -4.04 -7.27
N LYS A 25 -10.94 -3.59 -8.22
CA LYS A 25 -10.35 -4.46 -9.24
C LYS A 25 -8.84 -4.36 -9.18
N ARG A 26 -8.18 -5.51 -9.35
CA ARG A 26 -6.72 -5.55 -9.48
C ARG A 26 -6.36 -5.08 -10.89
N GLU A 27 -5.52 -4.06 -10.97
CA GLU A 27 -4.85 -3.70 -12.22
C GLU A 27 -3.52 -4.47 -12.31
N GLY A 28 -3.00 -4.63 -13.53
CA GLY A 28 -1.76 -5.37 -13.77
C GLY A 28 -0.56 -4.85 -12.94
N GLN A 29 0.51 -5.63 -12.89
CA GLN A 29 1.76 -5.18 -12.27
C GLN A 29 2.50 -4.21 -13.19
N ARG A 30 3.12 -3.17 -12.61
CA ARG A 30 3.99 -2.22 -13.33
C ARG A 30 5.36 -2.11 -12.64
N GLY A 31 6.43 -2.21 -13.43
CA GLY A 31 7.82 -1.99 -13.01
C GLY A 31 8.52 -3.23 -12.42
N ALA A 32 9.82 -3.08 -12.11
CA ALA A 32 10.61 -4.10 -11.42
C ALA A 32 10.21 -4.19 -9.93
N ALA A 33 9.55 -5.27 -9.56
CA ALA A 33 9.15 -5.62 -8.20
C ALA A 33 8.82 -7.13 -8.13
N LEU A 34 8.70 -7.71 -6.93
CA LEU A 34 8.30 -9.11 -6.82
C LEU A 34 6.91 -9.34 -7.45
N SER A 35 6.90 -10.17 -8.49
CA SER A 35 5.73 -10.71 -9.16
C SER A 35 5.36 -12.09 -8.63
N PHE A 36 4.23 -12.63 -9.09
CA PHE A 36 3.79 -13.98 -8.75
C PHE A 36 4.69 -15.08 -9.32
N LEU A 37 5.33 -14.81 -10.45
CA LEU A 37 6.15 -15.76 -11.19
C LEU A 37 7.61 -15.62 -10.73
N PRO A 38 8.18 -16.63 -10.02
CA PRO A 38 9.52 -16.51 -9.46
C PRO A 38 10.63 -16.20 -10.48
N GLN A 39 10.47 -16.68 -11.70
CA GLN A 39 11.46 -16.48 -12.77
C GLN A 39 11.51 -15.03 -13.29
N ASP A 40 10.48 -14.22 -13.01
CA ASP A 40 10.41 -12.83 -13.43
C ASP A 40 10.98 -11.87 -12.37
N ASN A 41 11.58 -12.43 -11.31
CA ASN A 41 11.97 -11.71 -10.10
C ASN A 41 13.46 -11.86 -9.79
N GLU A 42 14.04 -10.84 -9.15
CA GLU A 42 15.28 -10.98 -8.40
C GLU A 42 14.95 -11.46 -6.97
N PRO A 43 15.43 -12.64 -6.55
CA PRO A 43 15.16 -13.16 -5.21
C PRO A 43 15.78 -12.29 -4.12
N VAL A 44 15.08 -12.13 -3.00
CA VAL A 44 15.57 -11.39 -1.82
C VAL A 44 16.04 -12.38 -0.76
N LEU A 45 17.33 -12.39 -0.47
CA LEU A 45 17.92 -13.21 0.59
C LEU A 45 17.92 -12.45 1.92
N ILE A 46 17.27 -13.01 2.94
CA ILE A 46 17.24 -12.45 4.29
C ILE A 46 18.05 -13.37 5.20
N ALA A 47 19.29 -12.99 5.50
CA ALA A 47 20.15 -13.75 6.41
C ALA A 47 19.62 -13.74 7.86
N PRO A 48 20.04 -14.71 8.71
CA PRO A 48 19.66 -14.74 10.13
C PRO A 48 19.92 -13.40 10.84
N GLY A 49 18.93 -12.91 11.59
CA GLY A 49 19.00 -11.64 12.30
C GLY A 49 18.94 -10.39 11.43
N LYS A 50 18.85 -10.51 10.09
CA LYS A 50 18.77 -9.36 9.18
C LYS A 50 17.33 -8.92 8.91
N LYS A 51 17.20 -7.65 8.56
CA LYS A 51 15.98 -7.01 8.09
C LYS A 51 16.24 -6.54 6.66
N GLU A 52 15.41 -7.01 5.75
CA GLU A 52 15.38 -6.55 4.37
C GLU A 52 14.03 -5.90 4.06
N THR A 53 14.04 -4.94 3.14
CA THR A 53 12.82 -4.30 2.62
C THR A 53 12.41 -4.99 1.32
N ILE A 54 11.18 -5.48 1.27
CA ILE A 54 10.61 -6.13 0.10
C ILE A 54 9.63 -5.16 -0.55
N SER A 55 9.87 -4.82 -1.83
CA SER A 55 8.98 -3.95 -2.60
C SER A 55 8.09 -4.77 -3.52
N ILE A 56 6.78 -4.51 -3.44
CA ILE A 56 5.76 -5.09 -4.32
C ILE A 56 5.04 -3.93 -5.01
N ARG A 57 5.00 -3.92 -6.34
CA ARG A 57 4.36 -2.87 -7.13
C ARG A 57 3.18 -3.44 -7.90
N ILE A 58 1.99 -3.02 -7.50
CA ILE A 58 0.73 -3.48 -8.08
C ILE A 58 -0.28 -2.34 -8.13
N GLY A 59 -1.04 -2.27 -9.21
CA GLY A 59 -2.13 -1.32 -9.37
C GLY A 59 -3.44 -1.89 -8.84
N PHE A 60 -4.29 -1.00 -8.33
CA PHE A 60 -5.68 -1.29 -8.02
C PHE A 60 -6.55 -0.18 -8.58
N GLN A 61 -7.68 -0.57 -9.15
CA GLN A 61 -8.74 0.35 -9.54
C GLN A 61 -9.78 0.36 -8.41
N LEU A 62 -9.90 1.52 -7.77
CA LEU A 62 -10.92 1.80 -6.75
C LEU A 62 -12.05 2.59 -7.41
N GLU A 63 -13.11 1.91 -7.84
CA GLU A 63 -14.25 2.56 -8.48
C GLU A 63 -15.02 3.41 -7.48
N GLY A 64 -15.30 4.67 -7.83
CA GLY A 64 -16.10 5.56 -7.00
C GLY A 64 -15.32 6.43 -6.03
N LEU A 65 -13.98 6.46 -6.01
CA LEU A 65 -13.24 7.37 -5.12
C LEU A 65 -13.36 8.86 -5.45
N ILE A 66 -13.68 9.22 -6.69
CA ILE A 66 -13.64 10.63 -7.15
C ILE A 66 -14.47 11.56 -6.25
N PRO A 67 -15.76 11.27 -5.95
CA PRO A 67 -16.59 12.17 -5.13
C PRO A 67 -15.97 12.47 -3.76
N ILE A 68 -15.47 11.47 -3.04
CA ILE A 68 -14.87 11.70 -1.71
C ILE A 68 -13.57 12.51 -1.80
N LEU A 69 -12.75 12.25 -2.82
CA LEU A 69 -11.49 12.98 -3.01
C LEU A 69 -11.72 14.45 -3.41
N ASP A 70 -12.84 14.75 -4.04
CA ASP A 70 -13.26 16.12 -4.35
C ASP A 70 -13.86 16.82 -3.13
N ASP A 71 -14.68 16.12 -2.34
CA ASP A 71 -15.24 16.64 -1.08
C ASP A 71 -14.15 16.96 -0.04
N MET A 72 -13.05 16.20 -0.04
CA MET A 72 -11.88 16.44 0.82
C MET A 72 -11.09 17.72 0.47
N LYS A 73 -11.33 18.31 -0.71
CA LYS A 73 -10.63 19.52 -1.21
C LYS A 73 -9.12 19.40 -1.07
N LEU A 74 -8.54 18.28 -1.53
CA LEU A 74 -7.12 17.96 -1.36
C LEU A 74 -6.18 19.05 -1.92
N GLU A 75 -6.64 19.84 -2.89
CA GLU A 75 -5.91 20.98 -3.43
C GLU A 75 -5.69 22.13 -2.42
N GLN A 76 -6.41 22.12 -1.29
CA GLN A 76 -6.29 23.09 -0.20
C GLN A 76 -5.61 22.48 1.05
N GLN A 77 -5.37 21.17 1.05
CA GLN A 77 -4.83 20.48 2.21
C GLN A 77 -3.31 20.61 2.27
N PRO A 78 -2.74 21.00 3.42
CA PRO A 78 -1.30 21.03 3.58
C PRO A 78 -0.74 19.60 3.61
N TYR A 79 0.37 19.40 2.91
CA TYR A 79 1.19 18.20 2.99
C TYR A 79 2.65 18.60 3.21
N PHE A 80 3.45 17.68 3.75
CA PHE A 80 4.87 17.90 3.98
C PHE A 80 5.65 17.21 2.87
N PRO A 81 6.73 17.83 2.38
CA PRO A 81 7.68 17.13 1.54
C PRO A 81 8.24 15.93 2.32
N PRO A 82 8.73 14.91 1.63
CA PRO A 82 9.48 13.85 2.28
C PRO A 82 10.63 14.49 3.07
N ALA A 83 10.75 14.18 4.36
CA ALA A 83 11.96 14.51 5.10
C ALA A 83 13.04 13.53 4.64
N ASP A 84 14.16 14.06 4.15
CA ASP A 84 15.27 13.34 3.53
C ASP A 84 15.54 11.96 4.14
N GLU A 85 15.08 10.90 3.45
CA GLU A 85 15.56 9.52 3.56
C GLU A 85 14.85 8.68 2.47
N GLN A 86 15.61 8.32 1.43
CA GLN A 86 15.37 7.27 0.42
C GLN A 86 13.94 6.67 0.38
N GLY A 87 12.97 7.43 -0.16
CA GLY A 87 11.58 6.96 -0.27
C GLY A 87 10.55 8.08 -0.24
N ASP A 88 10.67 9.02 -1.18
CA ASP A 88 9.91 10.27 -1.26
C ASP A 88 8.38 10.10 -1.24
N VAL A 89 7.77 10.09 -0.04
CA VAL A 89 6.31 10.07 0.10
C VAL A 89 5.83 11.22 0.98
N ARG A 90 5.04 12.10 0.38
CA ARG A 90 4.38 13.24 1.01
C ARG A 90 3.19 12.76 1.83
N ARG A 91 2.96 13.38 2.97
CA ARG A 91 1.85 13.04 3.87
C ARG A 91 1.01 14.27 4.21
N VAL A 92 -0.29 14.09 4.39
CA VAL A 92 -1.17 15.13 4.95
C VAL A 92 -1.11 15.17 6.47
N HIS A 93 -1.22 16.36 7.08
CA HIS A 93 -1.29 16.52 8.55
C HIS A 93 -2.65 16.08 9.13
N ALA A 94 -3.70 16.14 8.32
CA ALA A 94 -5.07 16.06 8.80
C ALA A 94 -5.52 14.60 8.99
N SER A 95 -5.31 14.04 10.18
CA SER A 95 -5.84 12.72 10.59
C SER A 95 -7.36 12.58 10.38
N MET A 96 -8.11 13.68 10.43
CA MET A 96 -9.54 13.69 10.11
C MET A 96 -9.83 13.22 8.68
N LEU A 97 -8.97 13.53 7.71
CA LEU A 97 -9.13 13.07 6.33
C LEU A 97 -8.97 11.55 6.23
N VAL A 98 -8.05 10.97 7.01
CA VAL A 98 -7.88 9.51 7.11
C VAL A 98 -9.14 8.87 7.70
N HIS A 99 -9.74 9.48 8.73
CA HIS A 99 -11.01 9.00 9.28
C HIS A 99 -12.15 9.04 8.26
N TYR A 100 -12.28 10.12 7.49
CA TYR A 100 -13.26 10.20 6.41
C TYR A 100 -13.00 9.20 5.30
N MET A 101 -11.74 8.98 4.93
CA MET A 101 -11.36 7.96 3.95
C MET A 101 -11.77 6.56 4.43
N ASN A 102 -11.41 6.19 5.66
CA ASN A 102 -11.76 4.88 6.23
C ASN A 102 -13.28 4.66 6.29
N THR A 103 -14.04 5.69 6.68
CA THR A 103 -15.51 5.65 6.70
C THR A 103 -16.07 5.44 5.31
N TYR A 104 -15.60 6.23 4.33
CA TYR A 104 -16.03 6.11 2.94
C TYR A 104 -15.70 4.74 2.34
N ILE A 105 -14.49 4.23 2.59
CA ILE A 105 -14.07 2.91 2.13
C ILE A 105 -15.00 1.82 2.69
N LYS A 106 -15.30 1.87 3.99
CA LYS A 106 -16.17 0.92 4.66
C LYS A 106 -17.56 0.87 4.02
N GLU A 107 -18.14 2.03 3.75
CA GLU A 107 -19.46 2.15 3.12
C GLU A 107 -19.45 1.74 1.64
N THR A 108 -18.36 2.05 0.93
CA THR A 108 -18.29 1.88 -0.52
C THR A 108 -17.87 0.50 -0.95
N TYR A 109 -16.88 -0.10 -0.27
CA TYR A 109 -16.26 -1.37 -0.65
C TYR A 109 -16.59 -2.53 0.32
N GLY A 110 -17.08 -2.21 1.52
CA GLY A 110 -17.36 -3.17 2.59
C GLY A 110 -16.36 -3.07 3.74
N SER A 111 -16.80 -3.42 4.95
CA SER A 111 -15.96 -3.38 6.17
C SER A 111 -14.75 -4.30 6.12
N ASP A 112 -14.89 -5.43 5.42
CA ASP A 112 -13.88 -6.49 5.38
C ASP A 112 -13.04 -6.45 4.10
N ALA A 113 -13.32 -5.49 3.21
CA ALA A 113 -12.59 -5.31 1.96
C ALA A 113 -11.09 -5.12 2.27
N SER A 114 -10.27 -6.01 1.71
CA SER A 114 -8.87 -6.11 2.09
C SER A 114 -7.97 -6.53 0.93
N ILE A 115 -6.69 -6.22 1.11
CA ILE A 115 -5.60 -6.67 0.26
C ILE A 115 -4.81 -7.72 1.05
N GLU A 116 -4.70 -8.92 0.53
CA GLU A 116 -3.83 -9.96 1.09
C GLU A 116 -2.54 -10.03 0.29
N VAL A 117 -1.40 -9.95 0.99
CA VAL A 117 -0.07 -10.12 0.42
C VAL A 117 0.53 -11.42 0.95
N LYS A 118 0.88 -12.32 0.04
CA LYS A 118 1.58 -13.58 0.33
C LYS A 118 3.00 -13.53 -0.21
N LEU A 119 3.95 -13.93 0.62
CA LEU A 119 5.34 -14.10 0.22
C LEU A 119 5.66 -15.60 0.13
N TYR A 120 6.47 -15.94 -0.85
CA TYR A 120 6.84 -17.31 -1.16
C TYR A 120 8.34 -17.50 -1.23
N SER A 121 8.78 -18.74 -0.95
CA SER A 121 10.14 -19.22 -1.12
C SER A 121 10.19 -20.42 -2.08
N GLY A 122 11.31 -20.58 -2.79
CA GLY A 122 11.54 -21.70 -3.71
C GLY A 122 10.43 -21.84 -4.75
N VAL A 123 9.92 -23.07 -4.93
CA VAL A 123 8.80 -23.41 -5.83
C VAL A 123 7.45 -23.10 -5.15
N LYS A 124 7.24 -21.84 -4.75
CA LYS A 124 5.98 -21.34 -4.17
C LYS A 124 5.57 -21.93 -2.81
N THR A 125 6.53 -22.20 -1.94
CA THR A 125 6.23 -22.50 -0.53
C THR A 125 5.85 -21.19 0.18
N LYS A 126 4.62 -21.07 0.68
CA LYS A 126 4.15 -19.87 1.39
C LYS A 126 4.88 -19.74 2.72
N ILE A 127 5.53 -18.60 2.94
CA ILE A 127 6.32 -18.33 4.15
C ILE A 127 5.70 -17.25 5.01
N HIS A 128 4.93 -16.33 4.42
CA HIS A 128 4.26 -15.25 5.13
C HIS A 128 2.99 -14.85 4.39
N SER A 129 1.95 -14.50 5.13
CA SER A 129 0.79 -13.79 4.60
C SER A 129 0.45 -12.64 5.53
N ARG A 130 0.07 -11.50 4.96
CA ARG A 130 -0.45 -10.35 5.69
C ARG A 130 -1.67 -9.80 4.98
N VAL A 131 -2.72 -9.55 5.75
CA VAL A 131 -3.95 -8.93 5.27
C VAL A 131 -3.96 -7.47 5.71
N PHE A 132 -4.28 -6.58 4.78
CA PHE A 132 -4.44 -5.15 5.02
C PHE A 132 -5.89 -4.78 4.73
N ARG A 133 -6.65 -4.44 5.77
CA ARG A 133 -8.02 -3.96 5.62
C ARG A 133 -8.00 -2.52 5.10
N LEU A 134 -8.76 -2.26 4.05
CA LEU A 134 -8.76 -0.95 3.39
C LEU A 134 -9.38 0.13 4.29
N ALA A 135 -10.41 -0.23 5.06
CA ALA A 135 -11.11 0.67 5.97
C ALA A 135 -10.37 0.92 7.31
N GLU A 136 -9.18 0.34 7.48
CA GLU A 136 -8.36 0.47 8.70
C GLU A 136 -7.01 1.12 8.38
N GLY A 137 -6.95 1.99 7.37
CA GLY A 137 -5.71 2.67 7.04
C GLY A 137 -5.30 3.68 8.10
N GLY A 138 -3.99 3.80 8.29
CA GLY A 138 -3.35 4.63 9.29
C GLY A 138 -3.11 6.06 8.83
N ASP A 139 -2.96 6.95 9.81
CA ASP A 139 -2.43 8.30 9.61
C ASP A 139 -0.92 8.35 9.86
N LEU A 140 -0.33 9.55 9.86
CA LEU A 140 1.11 9.73 10.02
C LEU A 140 1.66 9.29 11.40
N PHE A 141 0.80 9.06 12.39
CA PHE A 141 1.16 8.59 13.73
C PHE A 141 0.95 7.09 13.90
N ASP A 142 0.37 6.42 12.90
CA ASP A 142 0.17 4.97 12.94
C ASP A 142 1.47 4.22 12.57
N HIS A 143 1.82 3.27 13.43
CA HIS A 143 2.99 2.39 13.27
C HIS A 143 2.58 0.91 13.19
N SER A 144 1.29 0.63 13.08
CA SER A 144 0.74 -0.72 12.91
C SER A 144 1.20 -1.41 11.62
N GLY A 145 1.63 -0.62 10.63
CA GLY A 145 1.97 -1.09 9.30
C GLY A 145 0.74 -1.39 8.44
N ASN A 146 -0.42 -0.81 8.77
CA ASN A 146 -1.57 -0.77 7.89
C ASN A 146 -1.32 0.14 6.66
N ILE A 147 -2.31 0.26 5.78
CA ILE A 147 -2.23 1.15 4.62
C ILE A 147 -2.07 2.59 5.11
N ASP A 148 -1.02 3.28 4.67
CA ASP A 148 -0.79 4.69 5.01
C ASP A 148 -1.67 5.58 4.11
N TRP A 149 -2.89 5.89 4.57
CA TRP A 149 -3.78 6.81 3.84
C TRP A 149 -3.26 8.25 3.89
N SER A 150 -2.50 8.63 4.92
CA SER A 150 -1.89 9.96 4.98
C SER A 150 -0.93 10.20 3.83
N ALA A 151 -0.15 9.18 3.48
CA ALA A 151 0.75 9.15 2.33
C ALA A 151 -0.02 9.24 1.01
N PHE A 152 -1.04 8.40 0.82
CA PHE A 152 -1.84 8.41 -0.40
C PHE A 152 -2.50 9.79 -0.64
N LEU A 153 -3.14 10.35 0.37
CA LEU A 153 -3.79 11.65 0.29
C LEU A 153 -2.77 12.79 0.11
N GLY A 154 -1.58 12.68 0.72
CA GLY A 154 -0.50 13.66 0.60
C GLY A 154 0.05 13.76 -0.82
N GLU A 155 0.28 12.61 -1.46
CA GLU A 155 0.69 12.58 -2.86
C GLU A 155 -0.39 13.12 -3.80
N LEU A 156 -1.66 12.78 -3.57
CA LEU A 156 -2.77 13.33 -4.35
C LEU A 156 -2.90 14.86 -4.19
N ALA A 157 -2.74 15.37 -2.96
CA ALA A 157 -2.74 16.81 -2.70
C ALA A 157 -1.62 17.51 -3.46
N HIS A 158 -0.41 16.94 -3.45
CA HIS A 158 0.73 17.46 -4.21
C HIS A 158 0.46 17.50 -5.72
N ILE A 159 -0.05 16.41 -6.28
CA ILE A 159 -0.40 16.33 -7.70
C ILE A 159 -1.43 17.40 -8.05
N LYS A 160 -2.55 17.48 -7.32
CA LYS A 160 -3.61 18.48 -7.58
C LYS A 160 -3.10 19.92 -7.46
N GLN A 161 -2.21 20.22 -6.52
CA GLN A 161 -1.65 21.57 -6.34
C GLN A 161 -0.60 21.94 -7.38
N THR A 162 0.17 20.98 -7.88
CA THR A 162 1.20 21.22 -8.90
C THR A 162 0.57 21.39 -10.28
N TRP A 163 -0.45 20.60 -10.61
CA TRP A 163 -1.17 20.71 -11.89
C TRP A 163 -1.90 22.04 -12.08
N ARG A 164 -2.34 22.71 -11.00
CA ARG A 164 -2.98 24.05 -11.09
C ARG A 164 -2.00 25.20 -11.34
N LYS A 165 -0.68 24.96 -11.21
CA LYS A 165 0.35 25.99 -11.39
C LYS A 165 0.89 26.06 -12.83
N ASN A 166 0.54 25.09 -13.67
CA ASN A 166 0.88 25.03 -15.09
C ASN A 166 -0.36 25.27 -15.94
#